data_AF-A0ABD2JJR4-F1
#
_entry.id   AF-A0ABD2JJR4-F1
#
_cell.length_a   1.000
_cell.length_b   1.000
_cell.length_c   1.000
_cell.angle_alpha   90.00
_cell.angle_beta   90.00
_cell.angle_gamma   90.00
#
_symmetry.space_group_name_H-M   'P 1'
#
loop_
_entity.id
_entity.type
_entity.pdbx_description
1 polymer ?
#
loop_
_entity_poly.entity_id
_entity_poly.type
_entity_poly.pdbx_seq_one_letter_code
_entity_poly.pdbx_strand_id
1 'polypeptide(L)'
;MGRHRRYPMKKTAKNTNQAQKIERLSFDTDQTPLQTPKDSRKNKNMNKKPPNSMLEEQPTTWKEQMLKKMTDEVAQQKNKMQKRNKKPKNRLLEETQKLGYHHMPWESAKTLIYRIQQDQNKAINDELLKARFAKAGRDVKEIAEEYKIIDEKNKMKKERRKVLHEKQSKLRAKEKDNEEGNGANSEDEMDQNEMEEEGREDGRGGEAQEEKGTGPKESSSKRKRLRKAVKIQLKRKRTKSQATKELILNAREVIPFGDRVDAPPTFTSELARTIRPLHERAGKKELLLKRLLR
;
A
#
# COMPACT_ATOMS: atom_id res chain seq x y z
N MET A 1 3.80 40.24 6.46
CA MET A 1 2.60 39.70 7.13
C MET A 1 2.47 38.20 6.88
N GLY A 2 3.03 37.37 7.77
CA GLY A 2 3.03 35.91 7.61
C GLY A 2 1.71 35.29 8.09
N ARG A 3 0.91 34.79 7.17
CA ARG A 3 -0.35 34.09 7.50
C ARG A 3 -0.03 32.75 8.19
N HIS A 4 -0.27 32.71 9.50
CA HIS A 4 -0.22 31.49 10.30
C HIS A 4 -1.23 30.47 9.74
N ARG A 5 -0.73 29.33 9.26
CA ARG A 5 -1.56 28.17 8.92
C ARG A 5 -2.01 27.52 10.22
N ARG A 6 -3.28 27.73 10.61
CA ARG A 6 -3.91 26.97 11.68
C ARG A 6 -3.97 25.50 11.26
N TYR A 7 -3.28 24.64 12.01
CA TYR A 7 -3.43 23.19 11.87
C TYR A 7 -4.84 22.76 12.28
N PRO A 8 -5.48 21.84 11.57
CA PRO A 8 -6.77 21.30 11.98
C PRO A 8 -6.57 20.44 13.23
N MET A 9 -7.11 20.90 14.35
CA MET A 9 -7.22 20.12 15.58
C MET A 9 -8.02 18.84 15.27
N LYS A 10 -7.42 17.68 15.54
CA LYS A 10 -8.12 16.39 15.51
C LYS A 10 -9.22 16.42 16.56
N LYS A 11 -10.47 16.54 16.15
CA LYS A 11 -11.62 16.31 17.03
C LYS A 11 -11.59 14.84 17.44
N THR A 12 -11.21 14.58 18.68
CA THR A 12 -11.37 13.27 19.28
C THR A 12 -12.86 12.98 19.36
N ALA A 13 -13.31 11.95 18.63
CA ALA A 13 -14.65 11.42 18.74
C ALA A 13 -14.79 10.74 20.11
N LYS A 14 -15.19 11.53 21.12
CA LYS A 14 -15.76 11.02 22.36
C LYS A 14 -17.24 11.39 22.36
N ASN A 15 -18.07 10.42 22.73
CA ASN A 15 -19.51 10.51 23.05
C ASN A 15 -20.49 10.32 21.88
N THR A 16 -20.68 9.05 21.53
CA THR A 16 -21.96 8.53 21.01
C THR A 16 -22.37 7.35 21.88
N ASN A 17 -22.77 7.64 23.12
CA ASN A 17 -23.48 6.72 24.02
C ASN A 17 -24.43 7.50 24.96
N GLN A 18 -25.00 8.60 24.49
CA GLN A 18 -26.03 9.38 25.21
C GLN A 18 -27.37 9.40 24.44
N ALA A 19 -27.66 8.36 23.66
CA ALA A 19 -28.94 8.20 22.99
C ALA A 19 -29.75 7.02 23.58
N GLN A 20 -29.73 6.88 24.92
CA GLN A 20 -30.68 6.05 25.68
C GLN A 20 -30.92 6.68 27.06
N LYS A 21 -31.31 7.95 27.09
CA LYS A 21 -31.98 8.53 28.25
C LYS A 21 -33.09 9.42 27.71
N ILE A 22 -34.09 8.76 27.13
CA ILE A 22 -35.39 9.38 26.91
C ILE A 22 -35.90 9.72 28.30
N GLU A 23 -36.02 11.01 28.53
CA GLU A 23 -36.74 11.62 29.61
C GLU A 23 -38.11 10.94 29.72
N ARG A 24 -38.24 10.10 30.75
CA ARG A 24 -39.53 9.77 31.31
C ARG A 24 -40.05 11.05 31.92
N LEU A 25 -40.83 11.81 31.15
CA LEU A 25 -41.79 12.74 31.72
C LEU A 25 -42.74 11.90 32.59
N SER A 26 -42.54 12.00 33.90
CA SER A 26 -43.46 11.58 34.93
C SER A 26 -44.72 12.44 34.82
N PHE A 27 -45.75 11.90 34.18
CA PHE A 27 -47.11 12.30 34.48
C PHE A 27 -47.46 11.68 35.83
N ASP A 28 -47.40 12.49 36.89
CA ASP A 28 -48.07 12.21 38.14
C ASP A 28 -49.57 12.12 37.85
N THR A 29 -50.05 10.89 37.78
CA THR A 29 -51.48 10.60 37.87
C THR A 29 -51.67 9.97 39.24
N ASP A 30 -52.23 10.77 40.15
CA ASP A 30 -52.83 10.29 41.38
C ASP A 30 -53.98 9.34 41.02
N GLN A 31 -53.65 8.07 40.81
CA GLN A 31 -54.60 6.98 40.84
C GLN A 31 -54.27 6.11 42.05
N THR A 32 -55.14 6.23 43.04
CA THR A 32 -55.24 5.36 44.19
C THR A 32 -55.14 3.88 43.78
N PRO A 33 -54.30 3.06 44.42
CA PRO A 33 -54.26 1.64 44.13
C PRO A 33 -55.54 1.00 44.67
N LEU A 34 -56.47 0.62 43.79
CA LEU A 34 -57.55 -0.29 44.15
C LEU A 34 -56.91 -1.62 44.61
N GLN A 35 -57.05 -1.92 45.89
CA GLN A 35 -56.68 -3.22 46.46
C GLN A 35 -57.51 -4.29 45.77
N THR A 36 -56.86 -5.14 44.97
CA THR A 36 -57.45 -6.41 44.55
C THR A 36 -57.34 -7.41 45.69
N PRO A 37 -58.42 -8.12 46.06
CA PRO A 37 -58.36 -9.14 47.09
C PRO A 37 -57.47 -10.28 46.61
N LYS A 38 -56.51 -10.66 47.47
CA LYS A 38 -55.68 -11.86 47.33
C LYS A 38 -56.57 -13.10 47.53
N ASP A 39 -57.26 -13.52 46.47
CA ASP A 39 -57.85 -14.85 46.41
C ASP A 39 -56.76 -15.89 46.17
N SER A 40 -56.21 -16.35 47.29
CA SER A 40 -55.37 -17.54 47.38
C SER A 40 -56.23 -18.80 47.28
N ARG A 41 -56.72 -19.11 46.08
CA ARG A 41 -57.29 -20.44 45.79
C ARG A 41 -56.38 -21.20 44.84
N LYS A 42 -55.65 -22.13 45.44
CA LYS A 42 -55.00 -23.27 44.81
C LYS A 42 -56.03 -24.05 43.98
N ASN A 43 -56.14 -23.77 42.68
CA ASN A 43 -56.70 -24.71 41.71
C ASN A 43 -55.62 -24.98 40.65
N LYS A 44 -54.67 -25.85 41.04
CA LYS A 44 -53.85 -26.58 40.08
C LYS A 44 -54.72 -27.67 39.46
N ASN A 45 -54.63 -27.81 38.14
CA ASN A 45 -55.21 -28.87 37.30
C ASN A 45 -56.70 -28.75 37.02
N MET A 46 -57.09 -28.12 35.90
CA MET A 46 -58.22 -28.58 35.07
C MET A 46 -58.30 -27.98 33.65
N ASN A 47 -57.28 -27.29 33.13
CA ASN A 47 -57.27 -26.87 31.72
C ASN A 47 -56.26 -27.70 30.91
N LYS A 48 -56.51 -29.01 30.79
CA LYS A 48 -55.93 -29.79 29.68
C LYS A 48 -56.55 -29.22 28.40
N LYS A 49 -55.75 -28.55 27.56
CA LYS A 49 -56.20 -28.17 26.21
C LYS A 49 -56.71 -29.44 25.51
N PRO A 50 -57.90 -29.40 24.89
CA PRO A 50 -58.42 -30.59 24.20
C PRO A 50 -57.42 -31.05 23.14
N PRO A 51 -57.31 -32.36 22.88
CA PRO A 51 -56.42 -32.88 21.84
C PRO A 51 -56.75 -32.25 20.49
N ASN A 52 -55.72 -31.86 19.73
CA ASN A 52 -55.81 -31.18 18.43
C ASN A 52 -56.68 -31.92 17.39
N SER A 53 -56.99 -33.19 17.61
CA SER A 53 -57.84 -34.01 16.75
C SER A 53 -59.35 -33.72 16.88
N MET A 54 -59.77 -32.91 17.86
CA MET A 54 -61.17 -32.46 18.02
C MET A 54 -61.37 -30.95 17.80
N LEU A 55 -60.33 -30.23 17.40
CA LEU A 55 -60.53 -28.98 16.67
C LEU A 55 -60.90 -29.36 15.23
N GLU A 56 -62.15 -29.79 15.03
CA GLU A 56 -62.79 -29.57 13.75
C GLU A 56 -62.53 -28.10 13.39
N GLU A 57 -61.92 -27.92 12.22
CA GLU A 57 -61.41 -26.65 11.72
C GLU A 57 -62.59 -25.69 11.57
N GLN A 58 -62.91 -24.99 12.67
CA GLN A 58 -63.96 -23.98 12.70
C GLN A 58 -63.66 -23.03 11.54
N PRO A 59 -64.62 -22.83 10.61
CA PRO A 59 -64.37 -22.01 9.44
C PRO A 59 -63.91 -20.64 9.95
N THR A 60 -62.71 -20.25 9.52
CA THR A 60 -62.09 -19.00 9.96
C THR A 60 -63.08 -17.87 9.76
N THR A 61 -63.40 -17.17 10.84
CA THR A 61 -64.38 -16.08 10.77
C THR A 61 -63.93 -15.03 9.76
N TRP A 62 -64.88 -14.40 9.07
CA TRP A 62 -64.58 -13.38 8.05
C TRP A 62 -63.66 -12.26 8.58
N LYS A 63 -63.82 -11.89 9.85
CA LYS A 63 -62.97 -10.91 10.55
C LYS A 63 -61.52 -11.38 10.67
N GLU A 64 -61.29 -12.65 10.98
CA GLU A 64 -59.95 -13.21 11.08
C GLU A 64 -59.27 -13.31 9.71
N GLN A 65 -60.03 -13.66 8.66
CA GLN A 65 -59.52 -13.64 7.29
C GLN A 65 -59.16 -12.22 6.85
N MET A 66 -59.97 -11.21 7.22
CA MET A 66 -59.69 -9.81 6.93
C MET A 66 -58.43 -9.32 7.66
N LEU A 67 -58.24 -9.71 8.93
CA LEU A 67 -57.03 -9.43 9.69
C LEU A 67 -55.79 -10.06 9.06
N LYS A 68 -55.86 -11.33 8.62
CA LYS A 68 -54.77 -12.01 7.91
C LYS A 68 -54.40 -11.29 6.61
N LYS A 69 -55.40 -10.92 5.81
CA LYS A 69 -55.20 -10.14 4.58
C LYS A 69 -54.52 -8.80 4.86
N MET A 70 -54.96 -8.05 5.88
CA MET A 70 -54.34 -6.79 6.28
C MET A 70 -52.88 -6.98 6.74
N THR A 71 -52.59 -8.04 7.50
CA THR A 71 -51.20 -8.34 7.91
C THR A 71 -50.32 -8.73 6.74
N ASP A 72 -50.85 -9.51 5.79
CA ASP A 72 -50.13 -9.91 4.59
C ASP A 72 -49.88 -8.72 3.67
N GLU A 73 -50.85 -7.82 3.51
CA GLU A 73 -50.70 -6.57 2.77
C GLU A 73 -49.63 -5.67 3.39
N VAL A 74 -49.61 -5.52 4.72
CA VAL A 74 -48.56 -4.78 5.44
C VAL A 74 -47.20 -5.45 5.24
N ALA A 75 -47.11 -6.78 5.30
CA ALA A 75 -45.88 -7.51 5.05
C ALA A 75 -45.39 -7.35 3.60
N GLN A 76 -46.30 -7.41 2.63
CA GLN A 76 -46.01 -7.17 1.22
C GLN A 76 -45.56 -5.73 0.97
N GLN A 77 -46.20 -4.74 1.61
CA GLN A 77 -45.78 -3.34 1.52
C GLN A 77 -44.39 -3.13 2.11
N LYS A 78 -44.10 -3.69 3.30
CA LYS A 78 -42.75 -3.67 3.90
C LYS A 78 -41.71 -4.29 2.97
N ASN A 79 -42.01 -5.45 2.37
CA ASN A 79 -41.12 -6.11 1.41
C ASN A 79 -40.90 -5.29 0.13
N LYS A 80 -41.94 -4.64 -0.41
CA LYS A 80 -41.84 -3.75 -1.57
C LYS A 80 -40.98 -2.52 -1.25
N MET A 81 -41.18 -1.91 -0.08
CA MET A 81 -40.35 -0.79 0.39
C MET A 81 -38.88 -1.20 0.60
N GLN A 82 -38.63 -2.36 1.21
CA GLN A 82 -37.28 -2.88 1.37
C GLN A 82 -36.58 -3.14 0.03
N LYS A 83 -37.29 -3.70 -0.96
CA LYS A 83 -36.76 -3.90 -2.32
C LYS A 83 -36.42 -2.58 -3.01
N ARG A 84 -37.28 -1.56 -2.88
CA ARG A 84 -37.02 -0.21 -3.41
C ARG A 84 -35.85 0.50 -2.72
N ASN A 85 -35.62 0.23 -1.43
CA ASN A 85 -34.56 0.85 -0.64
C ASN A 85 -33.21 0.11 -0.73
N LYS A 86 -33.10 -0.98 -1.49
CA LYS A 86 -31.80 -1.60 -1.78
C LYS A 86 -31.01 -0.68 -2.69
N LYS A 87 -30.06 0.05 -2.10
CA LYS A 87 -29.10 0.85 -2.86
C LYS A 87 -28.41 -0.05 -3.90
N PRO A 88 -28.25 0.41 -5.15
CA PRO A 88 -27.49 -0.36 -6.14
C PRO A 88 -26.10 -0.61 -5.57
N LYS A 89 -25.69 -1.88 -5.56
CA LYS A 89 -24.34 -2.23 -5.13
C LYS A 89 -23.36 -1.65 -6.15
N ASN A 90 -22.27 -1.08 -5.65
CA ASN A 90 -21.22 -0.56 -6.51
C ASN A 90 -20.58 -1.73 -7.27
N ARG A 91 -20.75 -1.79 -8.60
CA ARG A 91 -20.19 -2.86 -9.46
C ARG A 91 -18.69 -3.07 -9.22
N LEU A 92 -17.93 -1.99 -9.05
CA LEU A 92 -16.51 -2.03 -8.76
C LEU A 92 -16.18 -2.82 -7.47
N LEU A 93 -16.98 -2.65 -6.41
CA LEU A 93 -16.76 -3.37 -5.15
C LEU A 93 -17.06 -4.87 -5.31
N GLU A 94 -18.08 -5.22 -6.10
CA GLU A 94 -18.40 -6.62 -6.38
C GLU A 94 -17.29 -7.29 -7.21
N GLU A 95 -16.79 -6.62 -8.24
CA GLU A 95 -15.70 -7.14 -9.09
C GLU A 95 -14.40 -7.30 -8.30
N THR A 96 -14.03 -6.28 -7.51
CA THR A 96 -12.84 -6.35 -6.65
C THR A 96 -12.94 -7.43 -5.59
N GLN A 97 -14.13 -7.62 -5.00
CA GLN A 97 -14.37 -8.71 -4.05
C GLN A 97 -14.30 -10.10 -4.71
N LYS A 98 -14.78 -10.25 -5.96
CA LYS A 98 -14.60 -11.48 -6.75
C LYS A 98 -13.13 -11.80 -7.01
N LEU A 99 -12.29 -10.78 -7.17
CA LEU A 99 -10.84 -10.91 -7.33
C LEU A 99 -10.10 -11.14 -5.99
N GLY A 100 -10.82 -11.26 -4.87
CA GLY A 100 -10.25 -11.46 -3.54
C GLY A 100 -9.77 -10.19 -2.84
N TYR A 101 -10.03 -9.00 -3.40
CA TYR A 101 -9.71 -7.73 -2.76
C TYR A 101 -10.88 -7.25 -1.91
N HIS A 102 -10.67 -7.15 -0.59
CA HIS A 102 -11.65 -6.58 0.32
C HIS A 102 -11.49 -5.06 0.47
N HIS A 103 -12.60 -4.34 0.36
CA HIS A 103 -12.64 -2.90 0.61
C HIS A 103 -12.66 -2.61 2.10
N MET A 104 -11.72 -1.80 2.60
CA MET A 104 -11.67 -1.45 4.02
C MET A 104 -12.68 -0.33 4.36
N PRO A 105 -13.26 -0.30 5.58
CA PRO A 105 -14.26 0.72 5.95
C PRO A 105 -13.78 2.17 5.85
N TRP A 106 -12.48 2.41 6.05
CA TRP A 106 -11.85 3.74 6.00
C TRP A 106 -11.23 4.05 4.63
N GLU A 107 -11.31 3.14 3.67
CA GLU A 107 -10.68 3.27 2.37
C GLU A 107 -11.65 3.93 1.38
N SER A 108 -11.10 4.74 0.46
CA SER A 108 -11.88 5.25 -0.68
C SER A 108 -11.75 4.29 -1.87
N ALA A 109 -12.71 4.29 -2.78
CA ALA A 109 -12.61 3.50 -4.01
C ALA A 109 -11.31 3.78 -4.79
N LYS A 110 -10.84 5.03 -4.82
CA LYS A 110 -9.56 5.41 -5.45
C LYS A 110 -8.36 4.74 -4.77
N THR A 111 -8.38 4.68 -3.44
CA THR A 111 -7.33 4.06 -2.64
C THR A 111 -7.29 2.55 -2.86
N LEU A 112 -8.47 1.90 -2.93
CA LEU A 112 -8.57 0.47 -3.26
C LEU A 112 -7.99 0.18 -4.65
N ILE A 113 -8.37 0.97 -5.66
CA ILE A 113 -7.83 0.82 -7.02
C ILE A 113 -6.30 0.99 -7.02
N TYR A 114 -5.79 1.98 -6.29
CA TYR A 114 -4.35 2.22 -6.20
C TYR A 114 -3.62 1.04 -5.56
N ARG A 115 -4.17 0.43 -4.50
CA ARG A 115 -3.60 -0.77 -3.87
C ARG A 115 -3.56 -1.94 -4.84
N ILE A 116 -4.67 -2.23 -5.51
CA ILE A 116 -4.76 -3.28 -6.53
C ILE A 116 -3.71 -3.06 -7.63
N GLN A 117 -3.57 -1.81 -8.09
CA GLN A 117 -2.58 -1.45 -9.10
C GLN A 117 -1.15 -1.65 -8.59
N GLN A 118 -0.86 -1.33 -7.33
CA GLN A 118 0.45 -1.58 -6.73
C GLN A 118 0.76 -3.07 -6.64
N ASP A 119 -0.20 -3.89 -6.22
CA ASP A 119 -0.01 -5.35 -6.12
C ASP A 119 0.22 -5.97 -7.50
N GLN A 120 -0.57 -5.56 -8.52
CA GLN A 120 -0.37 -5.98 -9.91
C GLN A 120 1.00 -5.55 -10.45
N ASN A 121 1.38 -4.28 -10.26
CA ASN A 121 2.67 -3.78 -10.70
C ASN A 121 3.84 -4.50 -10.01
N LYS A 122 3.69 -4.85 -8.73
CA LYS A 122 4.69 -5.62 -7.99
C LYS A 122 4.83 -7.01 -8.60
N ALA A 123 3.72 -7.72 -8.85
CA ALA A 123 3.74 -9.03 -9.48
C ALA A 123 4.41 -8.99 -10.87
N ILE A 124 4.04 -8.02 -11.71
CA ILE A 124 4.65 -7.83 -13.04
C ILE A 124 6.15 -7.55 -12.92
N ASN A 125 6.55 -6.67 -12.00
CA ASN A 125 7.97 -6.37 -11.81
C ASN A 125 8.76 -7.58 -11.31
N ASP A 126 8.18 -8.38 -10.41
CA ASP A 126 8.81 -9.61 -9.90
C ASP A 126 8.99 -10.64 -11.03
N GLU A 127 7.99 -10.82 -11.90
CA GLU A 127 8.11 -11.66 -13.10
C GLU A 127 9.16 -11.13 -14.09
N LEU A 128 9.17 -9.83 -14.33
CA LEU A 128 10.14 -9.19 -15.21
C LEU A 128 11.56 -9.31 -14.64
N LEU A 129 11.71 -9.28 -13.31
CA LEU A 129 12.99 -9.53 -12.64
C LEU A 129 13.43 -10.98 -12.86
N LYS A 130 12.53 -11.95 -12.65
CA LYS A 130 12.81 -13.38 -12.90
C LYS A 130 13.25 -13.59 -14.35
N ALA A 131 12.57 -12.97 -15.31
CA ALA A 131 12.93 -13.02 -16.72
C ALA A 131 14.31 -12.41 -16.99
N ARG A 132 14.58 -11.20 -16.47
CA ARG A 132 15.87 -10.51 -16.65
C ARG A 132 17.06 -11.29 -16.10
N PHE A 133 16.88 -11.98 -14.98
CA PHE A 133 17.94 -12.77 -14.38
C PHE A 133 18.04 -14.19 -14.95
N ALA A 134 17.32 -14.51 -16.03
CA ALA A 134 17.20 -15.86 -16.58
C ALA A 134 16.81 -16.92 -15.51
N LYS A 135 16.12 -16.46 -14.45
CA LYS A 135 15.58 -17.27 -13.35
C LYS A 135 14.12 -17.64 -13.60
N ALA A 136 13.52 -17.16 -14.68
CA ALA A 136 12.19 -17.60 -15.11
C ALA A 136 12.27 -19.10 -15.45
N GLY A 137 11.56 -19.92 -14.67
CA GLY A 137 11.52 -21.38 -14.84
C GLY A 137 12.51 -22.17 -13.98
N ARG A 138 13.36 -21.53 -13.17
CA ARG A 138 14.18 -22.25 -12.18
C ARG A 138 13.38 -22.58 -10.93
N ASP A 139 13.63 -23.76 -10.40
CA ASP A 139 12.89 -24.25 -9.24
C ASP A 139 13.28 -23.46 -7.98
N VAL A 140 12.34 -23.27 -7.05
CA VAL A 140 12.52 -22.42 -5.86
C VAL A 140 13.67 -22.94 -4.98
N LYS A 141 13.89 -24.25 -5.00
CA LYS A 141 14.96 -24.93 -4.25
C LYS A 141 16.35 -24.55 -4.75
N GLU A 142 16.58 -24.52 -6.06
CA GLU A 142 17.86 -24.15 -6.66
C GLU A 142 18.24 -22.71 -6.33
N ILE A 143 17.25 -21.80 -6.37
CA ILE A 143 17.45 -20.40 -6.00
C ILE A 143 17.86 -20.30 -4.52
N ALA A 144 17.22 -21.07 -3.63
CA ALA A 144 17.55 -21.07 -2.21
C ALA A 144 18.98 -21.60 -1.93
N GLU A 145 19.42 -22.61 -2.67
CA GLU A 145 20.78 -23.15 -2.60
C GLU A 145 21.83 -22.14 -3.12
N GLU A 146 21.55 -21.45 -4.24
CA GLU A 146 22.39 -20.34 -4.71
C GLU A 146 22.56 -19.26 -3.63
N TYR A 147 21.47 -18.88 -2.95
CA TYR A 147 21.53 -17.90 -1.86
C TYR A 147 22.38 -18.39 -0.67
N LYS A 148 22.29 -19.68 -0.30
CA LYS A 148 23.15 -20.26 0.74
C LYS A 148 24.64 -20.15 0.38
N ILE A 149 24.99 -20.51 -0.86
CA ILE A 149 26.38 -20.43 -1.35
C ILE A 149 26.90 -18.99 -1.34
N ILE A 150 26.05 -18.01 -1.69
CA ILE A 150 26.40 -16.59 -1.65
C ILE A 150 26.63 -16.11 -0.21
N ASP A 151 25.79 -16.53 0.73
CA ASP A 151 25.92 -16.17 2.14
C ASP A 151 27.17 -16.78 2.78
N GLU A 152 27.51 -18.03 2.45
CA GLU A 152 28.75 -18.68 2.86
C GLU A 152 29.98 -17.97 2.29
N LYS A 153 29.98 -17.63 0.99
CA LYS A 153 31.05 -16.81 0.39
C LYS A 153 31.21 -15.46 1.08
N ASN A 154 30.10 -14.82 1.47
CA ASN A 154 30.14 -13.55 2.19
C ASN A 154 30.69 -13.70 3.61
N LYS A 155 30.39 -14.79 4.32
CA LYS A 155 31.00 -15.11 5.63
C LYS A 155 32.50 -15.29 5.49
N MET A 156 32.95 -16.11 4.54
CA MET A 156 34.38 -16.33 4.26
C MET A 156 35.10 -15.02 3.92
N LYS A 157 34.46 -14.13 3.14
CA LYS A 157 35.03 -12.82 2.81
C LYS A 157 35.15 -11.91 4.04
N LYS A 158 34.19 -11.95 4.97
CA LYS A 158 34.24 -11.20 6.23
C LYS A 158 35.37 -11.72 7.13
N GLU A 159 35.53 -13.03 7.23
CA GLU A 159 36.60 -13.67 8.00
C GLU A 159 37.98 -13.34 7.43
N ARG A 160 38.16 -13.44 6.12
CA ARG A 160 39.41 -13.00 5.46
C ARG A 160 39.74 -11.53 5.73
N ARG A 161 38.73 -10.65 5.74
CA ARG A 161 38.92 -9.24 6.09
C ARG A 161 39.35 -9.05 7.55
N LYS A 162 38.78 -9.82 8.49
CA LYS A 162 39.19 -9.78 9.90
C LYS A 162 40.65 -10.21 10.06
N VAL A 163 41.04 -11.32 9.43
CA VAL A 163 42.42 -11.83 9.47
C VAL A 163 43.41 -10.83 8.89
N LEU A 164 43.08 -10.20 7.75
CA LEU A 164 43.94 -9.16 7.17
C LEU A 164 44.08 -7.94 8.10
N HIS A 165 42.98 -7.50 8.71
CA HIS A 165 43.01 -6.39 9.66
C HIS A 165 43.87 -6.73 10.90
N GLU A 166 43.75 -7.95 11.42
CA GLU A 166 44.53 -8.40 12.57
C GLU A 166 46.03 -8.50 12.24
N LYS A 167 46.38 -9.02 11.06
CA LYS A 167 47.77 -9.02 10.58
C LYS A 167 48.31 -7.60 10.44
N GLN A 168 47.53 -6.68 9.88
CA GLN A 168 47.92 -5.29 9.71
C GLN A 168 48.10 -4.58 11.06
N SER A 169 47.24 -4.84 12.05
CA SER A 169 47.42 -4.29 13.40
C SER A 169 48.65 -4.85 14.11
N LYS A 170 48.98 -6.14 13.92
CA LYS A 170 50.20 -6.75 14.49
C LYS A 170 51.48 -6.18 13.86
N LEU A 171 51.47 -5.91 12.56
CA LEU A 171 52.59 -5.25 11.89
C LEU A 171 52.79 -3.82 12.41
N ARG A 172 51.70 -3.04 12.53
CA ARG A 172 51.77 -1.67 13.09
C ARG A 172 52.21 -1.63 14.56
N ALA A 173 51.85 -2.64 15.36
CA ALA A 173 52.32 -2.74 16.74
C ALA A 173 53.84 -3.02 16.77
N LYS A 174 54.32 -3.98 15.97
CA LYS A 174 55.75 -4.27 15.84
C LYS A 174 56.57 -3.09 15.29
N GLU A 175 55.98 -2.31 14.39
CA GLU A 175 56.60 -1.10 13.83
C GLU A 175 56.76 -0.01 14.90
N LYS A 176 55.74 0.19 15.75
CA LYS A 176 55.85 1.07 16.92
C LYS A 176 56.87 0.59 17.95
N ASP A 177 56.90 -0.70 18.26
CA ASP A 177 57.88 -1.26 19.20
C ASP A 177 59.32 -1.11 18.65
N ASN A 178 59.51 -1.14 17.33
CA ASN A 178 60.80 -0.89 16.68
C ASN A 178 61.16 0.61 16.59
N GLU A 179 60.18 1.51 16.40
CA GLU A 179 60.40 2.96 16.44
C GLU A 179 60.76 3.43 17.87
N GLU A 180 60.10 2.90 18.90
CA GLU A 180 60.43 3.20 20.30
C GLU A 180 61.77 2.57 20.74
N GLY A 181 62.22 1.50 20.08
CA GLY A 181 63.54 0.88 20.30
C GLY A 181 64.71 1.55 19.57
N ASN A 182 64.45 2.42 18.58
CA ASN A 182 65.49 3.07 17.76
C ASN A 182 65.37 4.61 17.75
N GLY A 183 64.44 5.18 18.53
CA GLY A 183 64.12 6.61 18.59
C GLY A 183 64.92 7.40 19.63
N ALA A 184 66.25 7.27 19.64
CA ALA A 184 67.14 8.17 20.38
C ALA A 184 67.87 9.18 19.48
N ASN A 185 67.59 9.27 18.17
CA ASN A 185 68.10 10.36 17.33
C ASN A 185 67.41 10.42 15.96
N SER A 186 66.39 11.28 15.82
CA SER A 186 66.15 12.05 14.60
C SER A 186 65.13 13.15 14.89
N GLU A 187 65.66 14.34 15.16
CA GLU A 187 64.97 15.61 14.88
C GLU A 187 64.74 15.75 13.36
N ASP A 188 63.82 16.65 13.00
CA ASP A 188 63.54 17.17 11.65
C ASP A 188 62.73 16.31 10.67
N GLU A 189 61.44 16.65 10.52
CA GLU A 189 60.94 17.45 9.39
C GLU A 189 59.40 17.46 9.42
N MET A 190 58.81 18.58 9.89
CA MET A 190 57.41 18.91 9.62
C MET A 190 57.34 19.58 8.25
N ASP A 191 57.04 18.78 7.21
CA ASP A 191 56.75 19.29 5.88
C ASP A 191 55.34 19.93 5.86
N GLN A 192 55.35 21.20 5.49
CA GLN A 192 54.20 22.06 5.28
C GLN A 192 53.48 21.60 4.00
N ASN A 193 52.20 21.27 4.10
CA ASN A 193 51.32 21.42 2.94
C ASN A 193 49.97 22.00 3.36
N GLU A 194 50.06 23.32 3.50
CA GLU A 194 49.03 24.31 3.31
C GLU A 194 48.45 24.15 1.89
N MET A 195 47.15 23.84 1.78
CA MET A 195 46.38 24.29 0.63
C MET A 195 44.96 24.60 1.07
N GLU A 196 44.78 25.88 1.36
CA GLU A 196 43.52 26.59 1.30
C GLU A 196 42.85 26.38 -0.06
N GLU A 197 41.55 26.11 -0.09
CA GLU A 197 40.68 26.81 -1.03
C GLU A 197 39.31 27.03 -0.39
N GLU A 198 39.12 28.29 -0.01
CA GLU A 198 37.91 28.91 0.44
C GLU A 198 36.89 28.98 -0.70
N GLY A 199 35.61 28.72 -0.41
CA GLY A 199 34.53 28.81 -1.40
C GLY A 199 33.17 28.73 -0.74
N ARG A 200 32.77 29.85 -0.13
CA ARG A 200 31.48 30.12 0.51
C ARG A 200 30.32 29.89 -0.47
N GLU A 201 29.19 29.37 0.03
CA GLU A 201 27.92 30.09 -0.11
C GLU A 201 26.82 29.52 0.80
N ASP A 202 26.00 30.47 1.26
CA ASP A 202 25.05 30.43 2.35
C ASP A 202 23.92 29.40 2.24
N GLY A 203 23.43 28.97 3.40
CA GLY A 203 22.28 28.08 3.47
C GLY A 203 21.71 27.89 4.88
N ARG A 204 21.31 29.00 5.51
CA ARG A 204 20.37 29.16 6.64
C ARG A 204 19.72 27.89 7.21
N GLY A 205 19.91 27.72 8.52
CA GLY A 205 18.80 27.54 9.47
C GLY A 205 18.09 26.19 9.48
N GLY A 206 18.50 25.32 10.39
CA GLY A 206 17.72 24.16 10.79
C GLY A 206 18.03 23.76 12.22
N GLU A 207 17.35 24.38 13.18
CA GLU A 207 17.24 23.91 14.56
C GLU A 207 16.79 22.45 14.56
N ALA A 208 17.70 21.56 14.91
CA ALA A 208 17.39 20.17 15.18
C ALA A 208 17.14 20.05 16.68
N GLN A 209 15.86 19.96 17.07
CA GLN A 209 15.46 19.48 18.38
C GLN A 209 16.06 18.07 18.59
N GLU A 210 16.82 17.94 19.67
CA GLU A 210 17.30 16.69 20.22
C GLU A 210 16.13 15.83 20.71
N GLU A 211 15.73 14.83 19.92
CA GLU A 211 15.07 13.65 20.49
C GLU A 211 16.15 12.65 20.92
N LYS A 212 16.33 12.53 22.25
CA LYS A 212 17.14 11.50 22.92
C LYS A 212 16.52 10.12 22.69
N GLY A 213 16.86 9.48 21.57
CA GLY A 213 16.65 8.06 21.34
C GLY A 213 17.93 7.28 21.65
N THR A 214 17.91 6.53 22.75
CA THR A 214 18.95 5.56 23.15
C THR A 214 18.98 4.39 22.17
N GLY A 215 19.71 4.56 21.06
CA GLY A 215 20.05 3.51 20.11
C GLY A 215 21.55 3.43 19.88
N PRO A 216 22.10 2.24 19.54
CA PRO A 216 23.53 2.02 19.44
C PRO A 216 24.15 2.95 18.38
N LYS A 217 25.14 3.74 18.81
CA LYS A 217 25.87 4.75 18.02
C LYS A 217 26.79 4.10 16.97
N GLU A 218 26.23 3.43 15.96
CA GLU A 218 27.00 3.08 14.77
C GLU A 218 27.14 4.30 13.83
N SER A 219 28.24 5.03 14.01
CA SER A 219 28.91 5.93 13.05
C SER A 219 28.00 6.76 12.12
N SER A 220 27.51 7.89 12.62
CA SER A 220 26.77 8.90 11.83
C SER A 220 27.47 9.33 10.52
N SER A 221 28.81 9.22 10.47
CA SER A 221 29.64 9.47 9.28
C SER A 221 29.39 8.48 8.14
N LYS A 222 29.26 7.16 8.41
CA LYS A 222 28.98 6.16 7.36
C LYS A 222 27.60 6.37 6.73
N ARG A 223 26.60 6.73 7.55
CA ARG A 223 25.24 7.04 7.08
C ARG A 223 25.20 8.29 6.19
N LYS A 224 25.98 9.33 6.54
CA LYS A 224 26.12 10.54 5.70
C LYS A 224 26.81 10.23 4.36
N ARG A 225 27.86 9.39 4.35
CA ARG A 225 28.56 8.97 3.11
C ARG A 225 27.66 8.16 2.18
N LEU A 226 26.89 7.20 2.70
CA LEU A 226 25.94 6.41 1.91
C LEU A 226 24.85 7.30 1.27
N ARG A 227 24.31 8.28 2.01
CA ARG A 227 23.34 9.24 1.46
C ARG A 227 23.93 10.10 0.32
N LYS A 228 25.18 10.55 0.44
CA LYS A 228 25.88 11.28 -0.63
C LYS A 228 26.07 10.41 -1.87
N ALA A 229 26.49 9.15 -1.70
CA ALA A 229 26.67 8.21 -2.81
C ALA A 229 25.36 7.92 -3.56
N VAL A 230 24.26 7.69 -2.84
CA VAL A 230 22.93 7.50 -3.43
C VAL A 230 22.47 8.75 -4.19
N LYS A 231 22.69 9.95 -3.64
CA LYS A 231 22.34 11.22 -4.30
C LYS A 231 23.12 11.42 -5.61
N ILE A 232 24.42 11.06 -5.64
CA ILE A 232 25.26 11.13 -6.84
C ILE A 232 24.77 10.14 -7.91
N GLN A 233 24.45 8.90 -7.52
CA GLN A 233 23.89 7.91 -8.45
C GLN A 233 22.55 8.36 -9.04
N LEU A 234 21.67 8.95 -8.22
CA LEU A 234 20.38 9.46 -8.67
C LEU A 234 20.55 10.62 -9.68
N LYS A 235 21.48 11.54 -9.40
CA LYS A 235 21.84 12.63 -10.35
C LYS A 235 22.35 12.07 -11.67
N ARG A 236 23.28 11.10 -11.66
CA ARG A 236 23.81 10.45 -12.87
C ARG A 236 22.73 9.73 -13.68
N LYS A 237 21.75 9.09 -13.03
CA LYS A 237 20.61 8.46 -13.73
C LYS A 237 19.71 9.51 -14.40
N ARG A 238 19.47 10.64 -13.72
CA ARG A 238 18.64 11.74 -14.25
C ARG A 238 19.28 12.40 -15.48
N THR A 239 20.58 12.68 -15.43
CA THR A 239 21.30 13.27 -16.57
C THR A 239 21.35 12.32 -17.77
N LYS A 240 21.60 11.01 -17.54
CA LYS A 240 21.52 10.01 -18.61
C LYS A 240 20.14 9.96 -19.26
N SER A 241 19.06 10.00 -18.47
CA SER A 241 17.70 10.01 -19.00
C SER A 241 17.38 11.28 -19.79
N GLN A 242 17.87 12.45 -19.35
CA GLN A 242 17.72 13.70 -20.08
C GLN A 242 18.48 13.66 -21.42
N ALA A 243 19.74 13.22 -21.41
CA ALA A 243 20.54 13.07 -22.64
C ALA A 243 19.88 12.12 -23.65
N THR A 244 19.30 11.00 -23.21
CA THR A 244 18.55 10.11 -24.13
C THR A 244 17.28 10.76 -24.69
N LYS A 245 16.60 11.60 -23.91
CA LYS A 245 15.40 12.32 -24.38
C LYS A 245 15.76 13.40 -25.38
N GLU A 246 16.86 14.11 -25.15
CA GLU A 246 17.40 15.12 -26.07
C GLU A 246 17.91 14.48 -27.36
N LEU A 247 18.55 13.31 -27.29
CA LEU A 247 18.95 12.53 -28.49
C LEU A 247 17.73 12.15 -29.34
N ILE A 248 16.63 11.71 -28.71
CA ILE A 248 15.39 11.36 -29.41
C ILE A 248 14.72 12.60 -30.02
N LEU A 249 14.73 13.74 -29.32
CA LEU A 249 14.16 14.98 -29.82
C LEU A 249 14.97 15.59 -30.98
N ASN A 250 16.29 15.37 -30.99
CA ASN A 250 17.18 15.81 -32.06
C ASN A 250 17.25 14.82 -33.23
N ALA A 251 16.79 13.58 -33.07
CA ALA A 251 16.64 12.61 -34.14
C ALA A 251 15.39 12.89 -35.03
N ARG A 252 15.20 14.15 -35.44
CA ARG A 252 14.28 14.47 -36.53
C ARG A 252 14.88 13.93 -37.82
N GLU A 253 14.40 12.78 -38.26
CA GLU A 253 14.74 12.27 -39.59
C GLU A 253 14.31 13.29 -40.63
N VAL A 254 15.29 13.83 -41.37
CA VAL A 254 15.02 14.68 -42.52
C VAL A 254 14.50 13.76 -43.62
N ILE A 255 13.19 13.78 -43.83
CA ILE A 255 12.56 13.11 -44.96
C ILE A 255 12.89 13.95 -46.21
N PRO A 256 13.58 13.39 -47.21
CA PRO A 256 13.90 14.13 -48.42
C PRO A 256 12.62 14.55 -49.13
N PHE A 257 12.55 15.81 -49.56
CA PHE A 257 11.44 16.35 -50.32
C PHE A 257 11.31 15.57 -51.64
N GLY A 258 10.20 14.86 -51.84
CA GLY A 258 9.97 14.02 -53.03
C GLY A 258 9.64 12.56 -52.73
N ASP A 259 9.90 12.07 -51.52
CA ASP A 259 9.44 10.75 -51.06
C ASP A 259 7.95 10.79 -50.69
N ARG A 260 7.14 10.93 -51.74
CA ARG A 260 5.71 10.61 -51.94
C ARG A 260 4.68 11.33 -51.05
N VAL A 261 3.86 12.14 -51.71
CA VAL A 261 2.68 12.86 -51.18
C VAL A 261 1.54 11.92 -50.73
N ASP A 262 1.57 10.65 -51.14
CA ASP A 262 0.42 9.74 -51.01
C ASP A 262 0.72 8.42 -50.27
N ALA A 263 1.95 8.24 -49.75
CA ALA A 263 2.32 7.06 -48.98
C ALA A 263 2.74 7.44 -47.56
N PRO A 264 2.41 6.63 -46.54
CA PRO A 264 2.86 6.89 -45.18
C PRO A 264 4.40 6.87 -45.13
N PRO A 265 5.03 7.75 -44.34
CA PRO A 265 6.48 7.91 -44.31
C PRO A 265 7.16 6.58 -43.93
N THR A 266 8.09 6.14 -44.77
CA THR A 266 8.90 4.96 -44.50
C THR A 266 10.16 5.36 -43.73
N PHE A 267 10.15 5.14 -42.41
CA PHE A 267 11.33 5.35 -41.58
C PHE A 267 12.39 4.27 -41.86
N THR A 268 13.62 4.68 -42.17
CA THR A 268 14.74 3.76 -42.45
C THR A 268 15.69 3.60 -41.25
N SER A 269 15.60 4.44 -40.22
CA SER A 269 16.52 4.43 -39.07
C SER A 269 16.11 3.52 -37.89
N GLU A 270 16.85 3.68 -36.79
CA GLU A 270 16.55 3.16 -35.46
C GLU A 270 15.12 3.47 -34.98
N LEU A 271 14.51 4.57 -35.43
CA LEU A 271 13.12 4.89 -35.13
C LEU A 271 12.18 3.80 -35.66
N ALA A 272 12.44 3.28 -36.86
CA ALA A 272 11.69 2.16 -37.44
C ALA A 272 11.81 0.88 -36.60
N ARG A 273 12.99 0.62 -36.02
CA ARG A 273 13.20 -0.54 -35.12
C ARG A 273 12.39 -0.43 -33.83
N THR A 274 12.14 0.79 -33.33
CA THR A 274 11.31 1.00 -32.14
C THR A 274 9.80 0.99 -32.45
N ILE A 275 9.41 1.49 -33.62
CA ILE A 275 8.01 1.64 -34.02
C ILE A 275 7.41 0.34 -34.60
N ARG A 276 8.16 -0.42 -35.40
CA ARG A 276 7.66 -1.68 -36.01
C ARG A 276 7.10 -2.69 -35.01
N PRO A 277 7.75 -2.97 -33.86
CA PRO A 277 7.19 -3.88 -32.87
C PRO A 277 5.85 -3.41 -32.27
N LEU A 278 5.62 -2.09 -32.20
CA LEU A 278 4.35 -1.52 -31.74
C LEU A 278 3.24 -1.71 -32.79
N HIS A 279 3.55 -1.49 -34.06
CA HIS A 279 2.60 -1.71 -35.16
C HIS A 279 2.27 -3.19 -35.36
N GLU A 280 3.25 -4.08 -35.29
CA GLU A 280 3.02 -5.53 -35.37
C GLU A 280 2.13 -6.04 -34.22
N ARG A 281 2.31 -5.50 -33.01
CA ARG A 281 1.44 -5.83 -31.86
C ARG A 281 0.04 -5.25 -32.00
N ALA A 282 -0.11 -4.11 -32.64
CA ALA A 282 -1.41 -3.51 -32.93
C ALA A 282 -2.19 -4.32 -33.99
N GLY A 283 -1.50 -4.85 -35.02
CA GLY A 283 -2.12 -5.66 -36.08
C GLY A 283 -2.42 -7.11 -35.69
N LYS A 284 -1.77 -7.66 -34.66
CA LYS A 284 -1.98 -9.05 -34.19
C LYS A 284 -3.24 -9.26 -33.35
N LYS A 285 -3.87 -8.20 -32.84
CA LYS A 285 -5.16 -8.32 -32.13
C LYS A 285 -6.27 -8.30 -33.17
N GLU A 286 -7.07 -9.37 -33.25
CA GLU A 286 -8.33 -9.33 -34.00
C GLU A 286 -9.15 -8.14 -33.48
N LEU A 287 -9.33 -7.12 -34.32
CA LEU A 287 -10.12 -5.95 -33.97
C LEU A 287 -11.51 -6.42 -33.52
N LEU A 288 -12.01 -5.87 -32.41
CA LEU A 288 -13.33 -6.19 -31.86
C LEU A 288 -14.42 -6.13 -32.94
N LEU A 289 -14.29 -5.18 -33.87
CA LEU A 289 -15.17 -5.01 -35.02
C LEU A 289 -15.15 -6.23 -35.97
N LYS A 290 -13.98 -6.81 -36.25
CA LYS A 290 -13.84 -8.05 -37.04
C LYS A 290 -14.47 -9.26 -36.35
N ARG A 291 -14.57 -9.22 -35.02
CA ARG A 291 -15.18 -10.27 -34.19
C ARG A 291 -16.71 -10.13 -34.06
N LEU A 292 -17.24 -8.93 -34.30
CA LEU A 292 -18.68 -8.63 -34.31
C LEU A 292 -19.31 -8.79 -35.71
N LEU A 293 -18.49 -8.79 -36.76
CA LEU A 293 -18.91 -8.97 -38.15
C LEU A 293 -18.77 -10.42 -38.66
N ARG A 294 -18.33 -11.36 -37.81
CA ARG A 294 -18.40 -12.81 -38.04
C ARG A 294 -19.54 -13.38 -37.21
#